data_AF-W7DEH2-F1
#
_entry.id   AF-W7DEH2-F1
#
_cell.length_a   1.000
_cell.length_b   1.000
_cell.length_c   1.000
_cell.angle_alpha   90.00
_cell.angle_beta   90.00
_cell.angle_gamma   90.00
#
_symmetry.space_group_name_H-M   'P 1'
#
loop_
_entity.id
_entity.type
_entity.pdbx_description
1 polymer ?
#
loop_
_entity_poly.entity_id
_entity_poly.type
_entity_poly.pdbx_seq_one_letter_code
_entity_poly.pdbx_strand_id
1 'polypeptide(L)' 'MEARIKRIKAQLHDASYKLTPQREATVRVLLENEKDHLSAEEVFFTCEKSCA' A
#
# COMPACT_ATOMS: atom_id res chain seq x y z
N MET A 1 -3.86 -9.21 -7.34
CA MET A 1 -3.37 -8.26 -6.31
C MET A 1 -1.90 -8.51 -5.99
N GLU A 2 -1.55 -9.70 -5.50
CA GLU A 2 -0.17 -10.11 -5.16
C GLU A 2 0.90 -9.83 -6.23
N ALA A 3 0.59 -10.09 -7.52
CA ALA A 3 1.53 -9.83 -8.62
C ALA A 3 1.90 -8.34 -8.76
N ARG A 4 0.96 -7.42 -8.48
CA ARG A 4 1.21 -5.96 -8.53
C ARG A 4 2.10 -5.54 -7.36
N ILE A 5 1.83 -6.04 -6.16
CA ILE A 5 2.67 -5.77 -4.97
C ILE A 5 4.08 -6.27 -5.18
N LYS A 6 4.26 -7.47 -5.73
CA LYS A 6 5.58 -8.03 -6.05
C LYS A 6 6.36 -7.14 -7.02
N ARG A 7 5.68 -6.59 -8.03
CA ARG A 7 6.28 -5.63 -8.98
C ARG A 7 6.69 -4.32 -8.30
N ILE A 8 5.81 -3.74 -7.48
CA ILE A 8 6.10 -2.52 -6.71
C ILE A 8 7.29 -2.74 -5.76
N LYS A 9 7.32 -3.88 -5.08
CA LYS A 9 8.41 -4.26 -4.18
C LYS A 9 9.75 -4.36 -4.92
N ALA A 10 9.77 -4.94 -6.11
CA ALA A 10 10.96 -4.99 -6.96
C ALA A 10 11.41 -3.57 -7.38
N GLN A 11 10.48 -2.73 -7.86
CA GLN A 11 10.78 -1.35 -8.25
C GLN A 11 11.33 -0.50 -7.09
N LEU A 12 10.75 -0.65 -5.89
CA LEU A 12 11.23 0.04 -4.69
C LEU A 12 12.61 -0.46 -4.29
N HIS A 13 12.85 -1.78 -4.36
CA HIS A 13 14.15 -2.38 -4.06
C HIS A 13 15.25 -1.86 -5.01
N ASP A 14 14.97 -1.81 -6.31
CA ASP A 14 15.89 -1.26 -7.32
C ASP A 14 16.21 0.22 -7.06
N ALA A 15 15.23 0.97 -6.54
CA ALA A 15 15.39 2.36 -6.12
C ALA A 15 15.97 2.52 -4.69
N SER A 16 16.47 1.45 -4.08
CA SER A 16 17.02 1.43 -2.70
C SER A 16 16.03 1.83 -1.61
N TYR A 17 14.73 1.70 -1.86
CA TYR A 17 13.66 1.91 -0.88
C TYR A 17 13.15 0.58 -0.31
N LYS A 18 12.92 0.57 1.01
CA LYS A 18 12.35 -0.58 1.70
C LYS A 18 10.84 -0.45 1.86
N LEU A 19 10.12 -1.42 1.30
CA LEU A 19 8.70 -1.63 1.57
C LEU A 19 8.57 -2.43 2.89
N THR A 20 8.32 -1.73 3.99
CA THR A 20 8.08 -2.34 5.31
C THR A 20 6.65 -2.89 5.40
N PRO A 21 6.33 -3.82 6.32
CA PRO A 21 4.98 -4.38 6.45
C PRO A 21 3.88 -3.33 6.59
N GLN A 22 4.14 -2.26 7.35
CA GLN A 22 3.22 -1.12 7.51
C GLN A 22 3.00 -0.36 6.20
N ARG A 23 4.06 -0.08 5.44
CA ARG A 23 3.95 0.60 4.13
C ARG A 23 3.26 -0.28 3.10
N GLU A 24 3.47 -1.59 3.16
CA GLU A 24 2.79 -2.55 2.30
C GLU A 24 1.28 -2.54 2.56
N ALA A 25 0.85 -2.46 3.82
CA ALA A 25 -0.56 -2.30 4.17
C ALA A 25 -1.16 -1.02 3.56
N THR A 26 -0.44 0.12 3.63
CA THR A 26 -0.88 1.36 2.98
C THR A 26 -0.99 1.20 1.45
N VAL A 27 -0.02 0.56 0.81
CA VAL A 27 -0.05 0.30 -0.64
C VAL A 27 -1.21 -0.62 -1.02
N ARG A 28 -1.55 -1.62 -0.19
CA ARG A 28 -2.72 -2.49 -0.39
C ARG A 28 -4.02 -1.69 -0.40
N VAL A 29 -4.22 -0.84 0.61
CA VAL A 29 -5.40 0.04 0.70
C VAL A 29 -5.53 0.91 -0.56
N LEU A 30 -4.43 1.49 -1.04
CA LEU A 30 -4.42 2.31 -2.25
C LEU A 30 -4.73 1.50 -3.52
N LEU A 31 -4.27 0.25 -3.60
CA LEU A 31 -4.54 -0.63 -4.75
C LEU A 31 -5.97 -1.19 -4.73
N GLU A 32 -6.54 -1.41 -3.55
CA GLU A 32 -7.92 -1.86 -3.38
C GLU A 32 -8.93 -0.76 -3.72
N ASN A 33 -8.59 0.49 -3.42
CA ASN A 33 -9.43 1.67 -3.66
C ASN A 33 -8.90 2.51 -4.84
N GLU A 34 -8.31 1.88 -5.86
CA GLU A 34 -7.61 2.59 -6.94
C GLU A 34 -8.49 3.56 -7.75
N LYS A 35 -9.82 3.40 -7.69
CA LYS A 35 -10.80 4.23 -8.38
C LYS A 35 -11.31 5.39 -7.51
N ASP A 36 -11.11 5.30 -6.20
CA ASP A 36 -11.61 6.26 -5.23
C ASP A 36 -10.52 7.28 -4.89
N HIS A 37 -10.91 8.54 -4.82
CA HIS A 37 -10.00 9.61 -4.42
C HIS A 37 -10.01 9.70 -2.89
N LEU A 38 -9.23 8.83 -2.26
CA LEU A 38 -9.10 8.82 -0.81
C LEU A 38 -8.22 9.99 -0.33
N SER A 39 -8.69 10.70 0.69
CA SER A 39 -7.85 11.60 1.48
C SER A 39 -6.82 10.80 2.31
N ALA A 40 -5.78 11.49 2.78
CA ALA A 40 -4.76 10.86 3.63
C ALA A 40 -5.36 10.29 4.93
N GLU A 41 -6.37 10.94 5.49
CA GLU A 41 -7.06 10.48 6.71
C GLU A 41 -7.90 9.23 6.45
N GLU A 42 -8.60 9.15 5.31
CA GLU A 42 -9.35 7.95 4.93
C GLU A 42 -8.42 6.76 4.68
N VAL A 43 -7.27 6.98 4.05
CA VAL A 43 -6.25 5.93 3.88
C VAL A 43 -5.73 5.46 5.24
N PHE A 44 -5.45 6.38 6.16
CA PHE A 44 -4.99 6.06 7.51
C PHE A 44 -6.01 5.20 8.26
N PHE A 45 -7.27 5.66 8.32
CA PHE A 45 -8.35 4.92 9.00
C PHE A 45 -8.57 3.53 8.39
N THR A 46 -8.53 3.41 7.06
CA THR A 46 -8.73 2.12 6.38
C THR A 46 -7.57 1.15 6.64
N CYS A 47 -6.34 1.67 6.73
CA CYS A 47 -5.16 0.88 7.05
C CYS A 47 -5.16 0.41 8.52
N GLU A 48 -5.67 1.23 9.44
CA GLU A 48 -5.81 0.86 10.86
C GLU A 48 -6.83 -0.27 11.04
N LYS A 49 -7.98 -0.17 10.37
CA LYS A 49 -9.06 -1.19 10.46
C LYS A 49 -8.69 -2.55 9.88
N SER A 50 -7.81 -2.60 8.88
CA SER A 50 -7.39 -3.85 8.22
C SER A 50 -6.27 -4.59 8.95
N CYS A 51 -5.63 -3.96 9.95
CA CYS A 51 -4.57 -4.57 10.76
C CYS A 51 -5.06 -5.03 12.15
N ALA A 52 -6.38 -4.96 12.41
CA ALA A 52 -7.03 -5.38 13.65
C ALA A 52 -7.37 -6.88 13.66
#